data_AF-A0A497QI43-F1
#
_entry.id   AF-A0A497QI43-F1
#
_cell.length_a   1.000
_cell.length_b   1.000
_cell.length_c   1.000
_cell.angle_alpha   90.00
_cell.angle_beta   90.00
_cell.angle_gamma   90.00
#
_symmetry.space_group_name_H-M   'P 1'
#
loop_
_entity.id
_entity.type
_entity.pdbx_description
1 polymer ?
#
loop_
_entity_poly.entity_id
_entity_poly.type
_entity_poly.pdbx_seq_one_letter_code
_entity_poly.pdbx_strand_id
1 'polypeptide(L)' 'MEQGKCPKCDSDDLDYKAIESCNSDVASMYYPFTCNSCGFEGKEHYNLHFTGFTDENNVICLKRTDI' A
#
# COMPACT_ATOMS: atom_id res chain seq x y z
N MET A 1 -9.40 -12.27 -2.61
CA MET A 1 -9.70 -11.01 -1.91
C MET A 1 -9.43 -9.90 -2.92
N GLU A 2 -10.28 -8.88 -2.94
CA GLU A 2 -10.18 -7.73 -3.83
C GLU A 2 -9.74 -6.50 -3.02
N GLN A 3 -8.87 -5.68 -3.60
CA GLN A 3 -8.42 -4.43 -2.98
C GLN A 3 -9.61 -3.47 -2.83
N GLY A 4 -9.70 -2.77 -1.70
CA GLY A 4 -10.79 -1.81 -1.48
C GLY A 4 -12.14 -2.46 -1.13
N LYS A 5 -12.16 -3.76 -0.82
CA LYS A 5 -13.39 -4.49 -0.45
C LYS A 5 -13.24 -5.18 0.90
N CYS A 6 -14.26 -5.03 1.75
CA CYS A 6 -14.33 -5.71 3.03
C CYS A 6 -14.38 -7.23 2.81
N PRO A 7 -13.45 -8.02 3.34
CA PRO A 7 -13.43 -9.46 3.11
C PRO A 7 -14.57 -10.22 3.80
N LYS A 8 -15.30 -9.55 4.71
CA LYS A 8 -16.41 -10.14 5.46
C LYS A 8 -17.77 -9.89 4.82
N CYS A 9 -17.98 -8.72 4.21
CA CYS A 9 -19.30 -8.31 3.71
C CYS A 9 -19.29 -7.73 2.29
N ASP A 10 -18.13 -7.68 1.63
CA ASP A 10 -17.93 -7.20 0.25
C ASP A 10 -18.28 -5.71 0.02
N SER A 11 -18.56 -4.97 1.09
CA SER A 11 -18.72 -3.51 1.05
C SER A 11 -17.39 -2.82 0.73
N ASP A 12 -17.45 -1.71 -0.01
CA ASP A 12 -16.34 -0.79 -0.26
C ASP A 12 -16.30 0.39 0.73
N ASP A 13 -17.22 0.44 1.69
CA ASP A 13 -17.25 1.47 2.74
C ASP A 13 -16.22 1.15 3.85
N LEU A 14 -14.95 1.42 3.52
CA LEU A 14 -13.77 1.20 4.36
C LEU A 14 -13.18 2.53 4.82
N ASP A 15 -13.04 2.70 6.13
CA ASP A 15 -12.30 3.81 6.74
C ASP A 15 -10.84 3.40 6.95
N TYR A 16 -9.94 3.99 6.15
CA TYR A 16 -8.51 3.69 6.17
C TYR A 16 -7.73 4.62 7.10
N LYS A 17 -6.80 4.04 7.87
CA LYS A 17 -5.88 4.78 8.75
C LYS A 17 -4.54 5.03 8.07
N ALA A 18 -3.66 5.74 8.77
CA ALA A 18 -2.29 5.98 8.32
C ALA A 18 -1.55 4.65 8.05
N ILE A 19 -0.68 4.68 7.05
CA ILE A 19 0.09 3.52 6.63
C ILE A 19 1.12 3.10 7.69
N GLU A 20 1.28 1.79 7.87
CA GLU A 20 2.24 1.21 8.81
C GLU A 20 3.16 0.23 8.08
N SER A 21 4.44 0.22 8.45
CA SER A 21 5.40 -0.76 7.94
C SER A 21 5.24 -2.10 8.65
N CYS A 22 5.25 -3.21 7.91
CA CYS A 22 5.64 -4.48 8.50
C CYS A 22 7.13 -4.42 8.87
N ASN A 23 7.56 -5.28 9.80
CA ASN A 23 8.94 -5.38 10.30
C ASN A 23 10.02 -5.00 9.26
N SER A 24 11.09 -4.34 9.72
CA SER A 24 12.16 -3.75 8.89
C SER A 24 12.83 -4.68 7.87
N ASP A 25 12.70 -5.99 8.02
CA ASP A 25 13.34 -6.98 7.15
C ASP A 25 12.52 -7.33 5.89
N VAL A 26 11.23 -6.97 5.87
CA VAL A 26 10.35 -7.22 4.72
C VAL A 26 9.91 -5.88 4.16
N ALA A 27 10.16 -5.67 2.87
CA ALA A 27 9.64 -4.51 2.14
C ALA A 27 8.12 -4.64 1.94
N SER A 28 7.36 -4.57 3.02
CA SER A 28 5.91 -4.62 3.01
C SER A 28 5.32 -3.62 4.00
N MET A 29 4.12 -3.15 3.68
CA MET A 29 3.38 -2.18 4.45
C MET A 29 1.90 -2.55 4.43
N TYR A 30 1.13 -1.98 5.34
CA TYR A 30 -0.32 -2.15 5.32
C TYR A 30 -1.04 -0.87 5.70
N TYR A 31 -2.27 -0.78 5.22
CA TYR A 31 -3.24 0.18 5.73
C TYR A 31 -4.19 -0.53 6.69
N PRO A 32 -4.20 -0.17 7.99
CA PRO A 32 -5.28 -0.58 8.87
C PRO A 32 -6.59 0.02 8.37
N PHE A 33 -7.68 -0.74 8.44
CA PHE A 33 -9.00 -0.24 8.06
C PHE A 33 -10.09 -0.76 8.97
N THR A 34 -11.19 -0.01 9.06
CA THR A 34 -12.45 -0.43 9.66
C THR A 34 -13.54 -0.38 8.59
N CYS A 35 -14.30 -1.48 8.42
CA CYS A 35 -15.46 -1.48 7.54
C CYS A 35 -16.66 -0.88 8.26
N ASN A 36 -17.17 0.24 7.77
CA ASN A 36 -18.31 0.95 8.38
C ASN A 36 -19.62 0.16 8.23
N SER A 37 -19.73 -0.72 7.23
CA SER A 37 -20.95 -1.52 7.02
C SER A 37 -21.11 -2.70 7.97
N CYS A 38 -20.02 -3.30 8.45
CA CYS A 38 -20.10 -4.51 9.29
C CYS A 38 -19.20 -4.48 10.54
N GLY A 39 -18.47 -3.40 10.77
CA GLY A 39 -17.58 -3.20 11.91
C GLY A 39 -16.30 -4.06 11.89
N PHE A 40 -15.99 -4.73 10.77
CA PHE A 40 -14.77 -5.53 10.67
C PHE A 40 -13.54 -4.64 10.65
N GLU A 41 -12.56 -4.94 11.51
CA GLU A 41 -11.25 -4.30 11.50
C GLU A 41 -10.22 -5.21 10.86
N GLY A 42 -9.43 -4.66 9.93
CA GLY A 42 -8.48 -5.43 9.13
C GLY A 42 -7.24 -4.62 8.76
N LYS A 43 -6.35 -5.30 8.04
CA LYS A 43 -5.13 -4.72 7.47
C LYS A 43 -5.08 -5.10 6.00
N GLU A 44 -4.95 -4.11 5.12
CA GLU A 44 -4.74 -4.33 3.70
C GLU A 44 -3.24 -4.23 3.39
N HIS A 45 -2.62 -5.35 3.02
CA HIS A 45 -1.17 -5.49 2.89
C HIS A 45 -0.69 -5.26 1.46
N TYR A 46 0.45 -4.58 1.34
CA TYR A 46 1.14 -4.25 0.10
C TYR A 46 2.61 -4.65 0.20
N ASN A 47 3.15 -5.26 -0.85
CA ASN A 47 4.58 -5.48 -0.99
C ASN A 47 5.19 -4.36 -1.84
N LEU A 48 6.27 -3.77 -1.34
CA LEU A 48 6.98 -2.70 -2.01
C LEU A 48 8.08 -3.27 -2.90
N HIS A 49 8.21 -2.70 -4.09
CA HIS A 49 9.31 -2.95 -4.99
C HIS A 49 9.98 -1.62 -5.32
N PHE A 50 11.30 -1.54 -5.14
CA PHE A 50 12.06 -0.37 -5.58
C PHE A 50 12.12 -0.34 -7.10
N THR A 51 11.60 0.72 -7.71
CA THR A 51 11.52 0.87 -9.17
C THR A 51 12.56 1.84 -9.75
N GLY A 52 13.11 2.74 -8.94
CA GLY A 52 14.08 3.73 -9.37
C GLY A 52 13.96 5.05 -8.59
N PHE A 53 14.70 6.05 -9.03
CA PHE A 53 14.57 7.42 -8.54
C PHE A 53 13.87 8.27 -9.61
N THR A 54 13.05 9.23 -9.19
CA THR A 54 12.49 10.27 -10.07
C THR A 54 12.94 11.66 -9.61
N ASP A 55 13.03 12.60 -10.54
CA ASP A 55 13.19 14.02 -10.20
C ASP A 55 11.84 14.70 -9.89
N GLU A 56 11.85 16.01 -9.61
CA GLU A 56 10.64 16.81 -9.35
C GLU A 56 9.67 16.87 -10.54
N ASN A 57 10.12 16.52 -11.75
CA ASN A 57 9.31 16.47 -12.96
C ASN A 57 8.76 15.06 -13.25
N ASN A 58 8.92 14.11 -12.31
CA ASN A 58 8.57 12.69 -12.47
C ASN A 58 9.33 11.98 -13.61
N VAL A 59 10.52 12.49 -13.97
CA VAL A 59 11.39 11.81 -14.94
C VAL A 59 12.20 10.75 -14.20
N ILE A 60 12.15 9.50 -14.69
CA ILE A 60 12.95 8.41 -14.12
C ILE A 60 14.43 8.70 -14.36
N CYS A 61 15.17 8.86 -13.26
CA CYS A 61 16.62 8.99 -13.26
C CYS A 61 17.24 7.64 -13.59
N LEU A 62 17.35 7.34 -14.88
CA LEU A 62 18.18 6.25 -15.35
C LEU A 62 19.64 6.61 -15.02
N LYS A 63 20.36 5.69 -14.37
CA LYS A 63 21.81 5.85 -14.22
C LYS A 63 22.38 6.05 -15.63
N ARG A 64 23.05 7.18 -15.88
CA ARG A 64 23.90 7.33 -17.05
C ARG A 64 25.02 6.30 -16.92
N THR A 65 24.86 5.15 -17.56
CA THR A 65 25.99 4.30 -17.94
C THR A 65 26.56 4.89 -19.21
N ASP A 66 27.52 5.79 -19.09
CA ASP A 66 28.46 6.10 -20.17
C ASP A 66 29.80 6.59 -19.58
N ILE A 67 30.86 5.92 -20.05
CA ILE A 67 32.31 6.01 -19.78
C ILE A 67 32.84 5.02 -18.73
#